data_AF-A0A2K3URQ7-F1
#
_entry.id   AF-A0A2K3URQ7-F1
#
_cell.length_a   1.000
_cell.length_b   1.000
_cell.length_c   1.000
_cell.angle_alpha   90.00
_cell.angle_beta   90.00
_cell.angle_gamma   90.00
#
_symmetry.space_group_name_H-M   'P 1'
#
loop_
_entity.id
_entity.type
_entity.pdbx_description
1 polymer ?
#
loop_
_entity_poly.entity_id
_entity_poly.type
_entity_poly.pdbx_seq_one_letter_code
_entity_poly.pdbx_strand_id
1 'polypeptide(L)'
;MKVRKASMKKYVRVRDRATGRVQLAHRVVAAAMLGRPLLPGEVVHHRDGDSTNNVAANLLVLPSQRLHAHLEHRLRRERQGMPYLFPELLTGVHENRQGTLFEGVW
;
A
#
# COMPACT_ATOMS: atom_id res chain seq x y z
N MET A 1 28.86 -8.31 12.75
CA MET A 1 27.83 -8.19 11.69
C MET A 1 27.65 -6.73 11.31
N LYS A 2 27.83 -6.35 10.03
CA LYS A 2 27.55 -4.97 9.56
C LYS A 2 26.06 -4.85 9.28
N VAL A 3 25.33 -4.09 10.10
CA VAL A 3 23.94 -3.71 9.82
C VAL A 3 23.96 -2.78 8.61
N ARG A 4 23.41 -3.22 7.48
CA ARG A 4 23.24 -2.35 6.30
C ARG A 4 22.24 -1.26 6.69
N LYS A 5 22.63 0.02 6.61
CA LYS A 5 21.69 1.14 6.75
C LYS A 5 20.63 1.01 5.65
N ALA A 6 19.36 0.98 6.01
CA ALA A 6 18.27 1.00 5.04
C ALA A 6 18.32 2.33 4.27
N SER A 7 18.41 2.27 2.94
CA SER A 7 18.23 3.45 2.09
C SER A 7 16.81 3.96 2.25
N MET A 8 16.63 5.28 2.33
CA MET A 8 15.30 5.88 2.37
C MET A 8 14.48 5.53 1.11
N LYS A 9 13.20 5.17 1.27
CA LYS A 9 12.29 4.94 0.14
C LYS A 9 12.10 6.22 -0.67
N LYS A 10 12.16 6.11 -2.01
CA LYS A 10 11.92 7.22 -2.94
C LYS A 10 10.47 7.20 -3.42
N TYR A 11 9.79 8.33 -3.33
CA TYR A 11 8.40 8.46 -3.79
C TYR A 11 8.28 9.45 -4.94
N VAL A 12 7.41 9.13 -5.89
CA VAL A 12 7.04 10.05 -6.98
C VAL A 12 6.14 11.16 -6.42
N ARG A 13 6.40 12.39 -6.85
CA ARG A 13 5.68 13.59 -6.44
C ARG A 13 4.97 14.21 -7.64
N VAL A 14 3.77 14.71 -7.43
CA VAL A 14 2.97 15.41 -8.45
C VAL A 14 2.59 16.78 -7.92
N ARG A 15 2.60 17.79 -8.79
CA ARG A 15 2.17 19.14 -8.44
C ARG A 15 0.71 19.32 -8.83
N ASP A 16 -0.11 19.65 -7.85
CA ASP A 16 -1.48 20.07 -8.08
C ASP A 16 -1.48 21.46 -8.73
N ARG A 17 -2.12 21.59 -9.90
CA ARG A 17 -2.17 22.85 -10.65
C ARG A 17 -3.11 23.87 -10.01
N ALA A 18 -4.16 23.43 -9.35
CA ALA A 18 -5.15 24.32 -8.74
C ALA A 18 -4.62 24.93 -7.45
N THR A 19 -4.03 24.11 -6.59
CA THR A 19 -3.53 24.56 -5.27
C THR A 19 -2.04 24.92 -5.28
N GLY A 20 -1.31 24.55 -6.33
CA GLY A 20 0.15 24.69 -6.43
C GLY A 20 0.93 23.73 -5.54
N ARG A 21 0.27 22.94 -4.69
CA ARG A 21 0.87 22.05 -3.69
C ARG A 21 1.46 20.81 -4.33
N VAL A 22 2.55 20.31 -3.74
CA VAL A 22 3.15 19.04 -4.14
C VAL A 22 2.57 17.91 -3.30
N GLN A 23 2.04 16.89 -3.96
CA GLN A 23 1.42 15.71 -3.36
C GLN A 23 2.20 14.44 -3.75
N LEU A 24 2.05 13.38 -2.95
CA LEU A 24 2.62 12.07 -3.27
C LEU A 24 1.74 11.37 -4.30
N ALA A 25 2.33 10.89 -5.40
CA ALA A 25 1.61 10.33 -6.54
C ALA A 25 0.70 9.15 -6.13
N HIS A 26 1.22 8.20 -5.34
CA HIS A 26 0.42 7.06 -4.86
C HIS A 26 -0.80 7.49 -4.03
N ARG A 27 -0.74 8.59 -3.26
CA ARG A 27 -1.89 9.08 -2.49
C ARG A 27 -2.95 9.68 -3.39
N VAL A 28 -2.53 10.38 -4.45
CA VAL A 28 -3.44 10.94 -5.46
C VAL A 28 -4.14 9.82 -6.22
N VAL A 29 -3.39 8.81 -6.68
CA VAL A 29 -3.97 7.64 -7.37
C VAL A 29 -4.90 6.86 -6.45
N ALA A 30 -4.51 6.62 -5.20
CA ALA A 30 -5.34 5.90 -4.24
C ALA A 30 -6.65 6.65 -3.91
N ALA A 31 -6.61 7.98 -3.76
CA ALA A 31 -7.81 8.78 -3.55
C ALA A 31 -8.74 8.75 -4.78
N ALA A 32 -8.18 8.85 -5.98
CA ALA A 32 -8.94 8.73 -7.22
C ALA A 32 -9.59 7.35 -7.37
N MET A 33 -8.85 6.28 -7.05
CA MET A 33 -9.36 4.90 -7.06
C MET A 33 -10.53 4.71 -6.08
N LEU A 34 -10.50 5.36 -4.92
CA LEU A 34 -11.58 5.29 -3.92
C LEU A 34 -12.75 6.23 -4.21
N GLY A 35 -12.61 7.15 -5.18
CA GLY A 35 -13.60 8.21 -5.42
C GLY A 35 -13.75 9.21 -4.26
N ARG A 36 -12.81 9.21 -3.31
CA ARG A 36 -12.82 10.12 -2.14
C ARG A 36 -11.41 10.43 -1.63
N PRO A 37 -11.22 11.53 -0.88
CA PRO A 37 -9.97 11.76 -0.17
C PRO A 37 -9.65 10.62 0.80
N LEU A 38 -8.35 10.39 1.02
CA LEU A 38 -7.88 9.48 2.06
C LEU A 38 -8.22 10.07 3.43
N LEU A 39 -8.78 9.25 4.31
CA LEU A 39 -9.10 9.60 5.68
C LEU A 39 -7.82 9.75 6.52
N PRO A 40 -7.87 10.52 7.63
CA PRO A 40 -6.80 10.54 8.60
C PRO A 40 -6.47 9.12 9.09
N GLY A 41 -5.20 8.74 9.00
CA GLY A 41 -4.72 7.41 9.38
C GLY A 41 -4.64 6.39 8.25
N GLU A 42 -5.28 6.63 7.09
CA GLU A 42 -5.16 5.75 5.93
C GLU A 42 -3.75 5.82 5.30
N VAL A 43 -3.16 4.64 5.11
CA VAL A 43 -1.81 4.44 4.58
C VAL A 43 -1.88 3.62 3.30
N VAL A 44 -1.15 4.06 2.26
CA VAL A 44 -1.06 3.32 1.00
C VAL A 44 0.13 2.38 1.06
N HIS A 45 -0.12 1.11 0.76
CA HIS A 45 0.85 0.04 0.62
C HIS A 45 1.07 -0.27 -0.87
N HIS A 46 2.33 -0.49 -1.26
CA HIS A 46 2.72 -0.94 -2.60
C HIS A 46 2.93 -2.45 -2.56
N ARG A 47 2.10 -3.22 -3.29
CA ARG A 47 2.10 -4.70 -3.23
C ARG A 47 3.44 -5.29 -3.72
N ASP A 48 4.01 -4.71 -4.76
CA ASP A 48 5.32 -5.11 -5.32
C ASP A 48 6.54 -4.62 -4.51
N GLY A 49 6.32 -3.75 -3.52
CA GLY A 49 7.39 -3.13 -2.73
C GLY A 49 8.14 -1.98 -3.43
N ASP A 50 7.82 -1.65 -4.68
CA ASP A 50 8.38 -0.50 -5.41
C ASP A 50 7.52 0.75 -5.17
N SER A 51 8.06 1.68 -4.37
CA SER A 51 7.40 2.94 -4.04
C SER A 51 7.27 3.94 -5.21
N THR A 52 7.80 3.59 -6.38
CA THR A 52 7.67 4.37 -7.62
C THR A 52 6.60 3.82 -8.58
N ASN A 53 6.18 2.56 -8.40
CA ASN A 53 5.11 1.96 -9.20
C ASN A 53 3.72 2.32 -8.64
N ASN A 54 3.11 3.38 -9.17
CA ASN A 54 1.85 3.92 -8.66
C ASN A 54 0.61 3.51 -9.47
N VAL A 55 0.65 2.39 -10.22
CA VAL A 55 -0.57 1.86 -10.87
C VAL A 55 -1.59 1.47 -9.81
N ALA A 56 -2.87 1.82 -10.01
CA ALA A 56 -3.92 1.62 -9.00
C ALA A 56 -3.99 0.17 -8.48
N ALA A 57 -3.85 -0.80 -9.38
CA ALA A 57 -3.77 -2.24 -9.07
C ALA A 57 -2.64 -2.63 -8.09
N ASN A 58 -1.53 -1.89 -8.09
CA ASN A 58 -0.40 -2.11 -7.18
C ASN A 58 -0.58 -1.45 -5.81
N LEU A 59 -1.61 -0.62 -5.66
CA LEU A 59 -1.86 0.13 -4.44
C LEU A 59 -2.92 -0.57 -3.59
N LEU A 60 -2.68 -0.64 -2.29
CA LEU A 60 -3.62 -1.11 -1.29
C LEU A 60 -3.75 -0.06 -0.20
N VAL A 61 -4.97 0.43 0.06
CA VAL A 61 -5.21 1.39 1.14
C VAL A 61 -5.53 0.63 2.43
N LEU A 62 -4.76 0.90 3.47
CA LEU A 62 -4.90 0.29 4.80
C LEU A 62 -5.41 1.34 5.79
N PRO A 63 -6.31 0.96 6.73
CA PRO A 63 -6.92 1.88 7.69
C PRO A 63 -5.95 2.46 8.73
N SER A 64 -4.75 1.88 8.89
CA SER A 64 -3.78 2.38 9.87
C SER A 64 -2.34 2.00 9.55
N GLN A 65 -1.42 2.82 10.06
CA GLN A 65 0.02 2.53 10.06
C GLN A 65 0.36 1.23 10.82
N ARG A 66 -0.39 0.89 11.87
CA ARG A 66 -0.20 -0.35 12.62
C ARG A 66 -0.46 -1.57 11.74
N LEU A 67 -1.55 -1.56 10.98
CA LEU A 67 -1.86 -2.65 10.06
C LEU A 67 -0.82 -2.74 8.94
N HIS A 68 -0.39 -1.59 8.39
CA HIS A 68 0.70 -1.55 7.41
C HIS A 68 1.98 -2.20 7.94
N ALA A 69 2.43 -1.83 9.15
CA ALA A 69 3.63 -2.39 9.75
C ALA A 69 3.53 -3.90 10.00
N HIS A 70 2.34 -4.35 10.44
CA HIS A 70 2.06 -5.77 10.62
C HIS A 70 2.13 -6.52 9.30
N LEU A 71 1.48 -6.00 8.26
CA LEU A 71 1.50 -6.56 6.91
C LEU A 71 2.91 -6.68 6.35
N GLU A 72 3.71 -5.61 6.43
CA GLU A 72 5.11 -5.60 6.00
C GLU A 72 5.97 -6.63 6.76
N HIS A 73 5.76 -6.75 8.08
CA HIS A 73 6.41 -7.79 8.87
C HIS A 73 6.04 -9.18 8.33
N ARG A 74 4.76 -9.40 8.02
CA ARG A 74 4.27 -10.68 7.50
C ARG A 74 4.86 -11.03 6.14
N LEU A 75 4.76 -10.12 5.17
CA LEU A 75 5.31 -10.31 3.83
C LEU A 75 6.82 -10.58 3.86
N ARG A 76 7.54 -9.95 4.80
CA ARG A 76 8.98 -10.24 5.01
C ARG A 76 9.24 -11.66 5.52
N ARG A 77 8.43 -12.16 6.46
CA ARG A 77 8.55 -13.53 6.99
C ARG A 77 8.25 -14.57 5.91
N GLU A 78 7.22 -14.33 5.12
CA GLU A 78 6.84 -15.19 4.00
C GLU A 78 7.96 -15.27 2.95
N ARG A 79 8.55 -14.14 2.56
CA ARG A 79 9.76 -14.10 1.69
C ARG A 79 10.97 -14.84 2.27
N GLN A 80 11.02 -15.06 3.58
CA GLN A 80 12.07 -15.84 4.26
C GLN A 80 11.74 -17.34 4.34
N GLY A 81 10.66 -17.80 3.68
CA GLY A 81 10.25 -19.20 3.68
C GLY A 81 9.52 -19.64 4.95
N MET A 82 8.98 -18.69 5.72
CA MET A 82 8.17 -18.96 6.92
C MET A 82 6.71 -18.61 6.62
N PRO A 83 5.97 -19.49 5.91
CA PRO A 83 4.55 -19.26 5.65
C PRO A 83 3.76 -19.31 6.96
N TYR A 84 2.63 -18.61 6.98
CA TYR A 84 1.72 -18.62 8.11
C TYR A 84 0.92 -19.92 8.17
N LEU A 85 0.33 -20.21 9.34
CA LEU A 85 -0.55 -21.36 9.55
C LEU A 85 -1.78 -21.35 8.61
N PHE A 86 -2.19 -20.16 8.15
CA PHE A 86 -3.31 -19.95 7.21
C PHE A 86 -2.93 -18.92 6.13
N PRO A 87 -2.21 -19.32 5.07
CA PRO A 87 -1.81 -18.44 3.97
C PRO A 87 -3.01 -17.82 3.24
N GLU A 88 -4.15 -18.50 3.22
CA GLU A 88 -5.37 -18.14 2.49
C GLU A 88 -6.05 -16.89 3.07
N LEU A 89 -5.77 -16.55 4.33
CA LEU A 89 -6.26 -15.31 4.94
C LEU A 89 -5.54 -14.07 4.40
N LEU A 90 -4.40 -14.25 3.73
CA LEU A 90 -3.64 -13.17 3.10
C LEU A 90 -3.90 -13.07 1.60
N THR A 91 -4.75 -13.91 1.02
CA THR A 91 -4.97 -13.92 -0.44
C THR A 91 -5.42 -12.56 -0.95
N GLY A 92 -6.22 -11.77 -0.21
CA GLY A 92 -6.58 -10.40 -0.60
C GLY A 92 -5.42 -9.39 -0.68
N VAL A 93 -4.28 -9.69 -0.04
CA VAL A 93 -3.02 -8.92 -0.15
C VAL A 93 -2.29 -9.25 -1.45
N HIS A 94 -2.42 -10.49 -1.92
CA HIS A 94 -1.78 -10.98 -3.13
C HIS A 94 -2.68 -10.83 -4.37
N GLU A 95 -3.99 -10.85 -4.18
CA GLU A 95 -5.00 -10.73 -5.23
C GLU A 95 -5.20 -9.28 -5.65
N ASN A 96 -5.21 -9.09 -6.97
CA ASN A 96 -5.48 -7.85 -7.66
C ASN A 96 -6.99 -7.53 -7.67
N ARG A 97 -7.65 -7.57 -6.49
CA ARG A 97 -9.05 -7.12 -6.38
C ARG A 97 -9.06 -5.59 -6.36
N GLN A 98 -9.58 -5.01 -7.45
CA GLN A 98 -10.00 -3.60 -7.49
C GLN A 98 -11.28 -3.46 -6.68
N GLY A 99 -11.45 -2.34 -5.98
CA GLY A 99 -12.65 -2.04 -5.21
C GLY A 99 -12.50 -2.08 -3.69
N THR A 100 -13.61 -1.83 -2.98
CA THR A 100 -13.65 -1.88 -1.50
C THR A 100 -13.94 -3.30 -1.00
N LEU A 101 -13.62 -3.60 0.27
CA LEU A 101 -13.92 -4.90 0.93
C LEU A 101 -15.41 -5.29 0.83
N PHE A 102 -16.29 -4.34 0.53
CA PHE A 102 -17.74 -4.51 0.48
C PHE A 102 -18.31 -4.60 -0.95
N GLU A 103 -17.48 -4.58 -1.99
CA GLU A 103 -17.95 -4.89 -3.35
C GLU A 103 -18.26 -6.40 -3.46
N GLY A 104 -19.52 -6.77 -3.20
CA GLY A 104 -20.00 -8.15 -3.35
C GLY A 104 -20.87 -8.68 -2.21
N VAL A 105 -21.23 -7.86 -1.22
CA VAL A 105 -22.21 -8.24 -0.19
C VAL A 105 -23.55 -7.60 -0.55
N TRP A 106 -24.46 -8.38 -1.14
CA TRP A 106 -25.88 -8.05 -1.34
C TRP A 106 -26.72 -9.22 -0.85
#